data_AF-A0A1F8S2T5-F1
#
_entry.id   AF-A0A1F8S2T5-F1
#
_cell.length_a   1.000
_cell.length_b   1.000
_cell.length_c   1.000
_cell.angle_alpha   90.00
_cell.angle_beta   90.00
_cell.angle_gamma   90.00
#
_symmetry.space_group_name_H-M   'P 1'
#
loop_
_entity.id
_entity.type
_entity.pdbx_description
1 polymer ?
#
loop_
_entity_poly.entity_id
_entity_poly.type
_entity_poly.pdbx_seq_one_letter_code
_entity_poly.pdbx_strand_id
1 'polypeptide(L)'
;MTRTPQYEDVLGPLAAAIVREVNARGEASVADVLASLRRTQGRDHAYTTIMTVMARLHERGVLVRERRGRQYVYRPAAPETELVDRLSGLAVDRVVERYGSAALRHFAIRLADLDPETRRRLTALADEPE
;
A
#
# COMPACT_ATOMS: atom_id res chain seq x y z
N MET A 1 -14.35 14.16 8.72
CA MET A 1 -13.64 14.20 7.42
C MET A 1 -13.11 12.80 7.13
N THR A 2 -13.79 12.01 6.31
CA THR A 2 -13.29 10.68 5.92
C THR A 2 -12.37 10.87 4.72
N ARG A 3 -11.08 11.11 4.98
CA ARG A 3 -10.09 11.12 3.90
C ARG A 3 -9.85 9.68 3.47
N THR A 4 -10.16 9.35 2.22
CA THR A 4 -9.77 8.07 1.63
C THR A 4 -8.25 8.03 1.54
N PRO A 5 -7.57 7.08 2.20
CA PRO A 5 -6.13 6.95 2.10
C PRO A 5 -5.70 6.70 0.64
N GLN A 6 -4.47 7.10 0.33
CA GLN A 6 -3.84 6.89 -0.98
C GLN A 6 -2.60 6.01 -0.81
N TYR A 7 -2.00 5.54 -1.91
CA TYR A 7 -0.75 4.78 -1.84
C TYR A 7 0.35 5.49 -1.05
N GLU A 8 0.45 6.80 -1.18
CA GLU A 8 1.43 7.64 -0.49
C GLU A 8 1.27 7.62 1.04
N ASP A 9 0.08 7.30 1.55
CA ASP A 9 -0.20 7.20 2.98
C ASP A 9 0.22 5.84 3.57
N VAL A 10 0.25 4.77 2.75
CA VAL A 10 0.49 3.37 3.19
C VAL A 10 1.76 2.74 2.62
N LEU A 11 2.43 3.41 1.67
CA LEU A 11 3.68 3.01 1.05
C LEU A 11 4.72 4.12 1.18
N GLY A 12 6.01 3.75 1.25
CA GLY A 12 7.09 4.72 1.11
C GLY A 12 7.10 5.38 -0.28
N PRO A 13 7.68 6.58 -0.43
CA PRO A 13 7.52 7.40 -1.64
C PRO A 13 7.88 6.69 -2.95
N LEU A 14 8.98 5.93 -2.96
CA LEU A 14 9.40 5.18 -4.14
C LEU A 14 8.42 4.04 -4.48
N ALA A 15 7.93 3.33 -3.46
CA ALA A 15 6.99 2.23 -3.66
C ALA A 15 5.65 2.74 -4.20
N ALA A 16 5.14 3.86 -3.66
CA ALA A 16 3.93 4.51 -4.18
C ALA A 16 4.11 4.92 -5.65
N ALA A 17 5.22 5.58 -6.00
CA ALA A 17 5.50 5.99 -7.38
C ALA A 17 5.58 4.80 -8.35
N ILE A 18 6.19 3.69 -7.93
CA ILE A 18 6.25 2.45 -8.72
C ILE A 18 4.85 1.89 -8.98
N VAL A 19 4.00 1.79 -7.95
CA VAL A 19 2.65 1.23 -8.10
C VAL A 19 1.79 2.13 -8.99
N ARG A 20 1.89 3.46 -8.86
CA ARG A 20 1.22 4.42 -9.75
C ARG A 20 1.61 4.20 -11.21
N GLU A 21 2.90 4.02 -11.49
CA GLU A 21 3.39 3.74 -12.85
C GLU A 21 2.85 2.42 -13.40
N VAL A 22 2.85 1.35 -12.59
CA VAL A 22 2.32 0.05 -12.99
C VAL A 22 0.80 0.14 -13.24
N ASN A 23 0.06 0.85 -12.38
CA ASN A 23 -1.37 1.11 -12.54
C ASN A 23 -1.66 1.85 -13.85
N ALA A 24 -0.91 2.92 -14.13
CA ALA A 24 -1.13 3.75 -15.32
C ALA A 24 -0.93 2.98 -16.64
N ARG A 25 -0.09 1.95 -16.64
CA ARG A 25 0.18 1.10 -17.80
C ARG A 25 -0.64 -0.18 -17.86
N GLY A 26 -1.28 -0.57 -16.75
CA GLY A 26 -1.88 -1.89 -16.57
C GLY A 26 -0.85 -2.99 -16.30
N GLU A 27 0.32 -2.95 -16.95
CA GLU A 27 1.46 -3.80 -16.65
C GLU A 27 2.81 -3.12 -16.96
N ALA A 28 3.87 -3.48 -16.25
CA ALA A 28 5.20 -2.92 -16.48
C ALA A 28 6.33 -3.87 -16.04
N SER A 29 7.46 -3.85 -16.76
CA SER A 29 8.72 -4.45 -16.30
C SER A 29 9.50 -3.49 -15.38
N VAL A 30 10.56 -3.99 -14.75
CA VAL A 30 11.50 -3.15 -14.00
C VAL A 30 12.10 -2.04 -14.88
N ALA A 31 12.41 -2.35 -16.14
CA ALA A 31 12.98 -1.39 -17.08
C ALA A 31 11.98 -0.29 -17.45
N ASP A 32 10.69 -0.65 -17.63
CA ASP A 32 9.62 0.30 -17.92
C ASP A 32 9.44 1.33 -16.81
N VAL A 33 9.43 0.83 -15.57
CA VAL A 33 9.28 1.65 -14.36
C VAL A 33 10.50 2.54 -14.17
N LEU A 34 11.71 1.99 -14.29
CA LEU A 34 12.95 2.77 -14.19
C LEU A 34 12.99 3.91 -15.20
N ALA A 35 12.69 3.61 -16.47
CA ALA A 35 12.67 4.61 -17.54
C ALA A 35 11.62 5.69 -17.28
N SER A 36 10.45 5.33 -16.74
CA SER A 36 9.43 6.32 -16.40
C SER A 36 9.84 7.21 -15.24
N LEU A 37 10.31 6.64 -14.14
CA LEU A 37 10.73 7.40 -12.96
C LEU A 37 11.88 8.35 -13.28
N ARG A 38 12.81 7.94 -14.15
CA ARG A 38 13.86 8.84 -14.64
C ARG A 38 13.29 10.05 -15.37
N ARG A 39 12.27 9.87 -16.21
CA ARG A 39 11.61 10.96 -16.94
C ARG A 39 10.77 11.86 -16.03
N THR A 40 10.02 11.28 -15.09
CA THR A 40 9.05 12.02 -14.27
C THR A 40 9.67 12.67 -13.04
N GLN A 41 10.71 12.08 -12.45
CA GLN A 41 11.36 12.59 -11.23
C GLN A 41 12.73 13.22 -11.48
N GLY A 42 13.30 13.08 -12.68
CA GLY A 42 14.65 13.57 -13.00
C GLY A 42 15.76 12.92 -12.17
N ARG A 43 15.49 11.76 -11.53
CA ARG A 43 16.42 11.03 -10.67
C ARG A 43 16.79 9.70 -11.33
N ASP A 44 18.08 9.37 -11.31
CA ASP A 44 18.56 8.06 -11.75
C ASP A 44 18.53 7.08 -10.58
N HIS A 45 17.55 6.18 -10.59
CA HIS A 45 17.48 5.09 -9.62
C HIS A 45 18.33 3.92 -10.12
N ALA A 46 19.00 3.19 -9.23
CA ALA A 46 19.67 1.95 -9.64
C ALA A 46 18.63 0.89 -10.05
N TYR A 47 18.90 0.13 -11.12
CA TYR A 47 18.00 -0.93 -11.60
C TYR A 47 17.66 -1.94 -10.49
N THR A 48 18.67 -2.37 -9.72
CA THR A 48 18.51 -3.33 -8.62
C THR A 48 17.66 -2.77 -7.48
N THR A 49 17.64 -1.45 -7.27
CA THR A 49 16.74 -0.79 -6.32
C THR A 49 15.30 -0.94 -6.76
N ILE A 50 14.97 -0.59 -8.01
CA ILE A 50 13.61 -0.75 -8.55
C ILE A 50 13.20 -2.22 -8.53
N MET A 51 14.09 -3.11 -8.97
CA MET A 51 13.88 -4.56 -8.93
C MET A 51 13.54 -5.07 -7.52
N THR A 52 14.29 -4.64 -6.51
CA THR A 52 14.08 -5.05 -5.11
C THR A 52 12.77 -4.49 -4.56
N VAL A 53 12.44 -3.23 -4.85
CA VAL A 53 11.18 -2.64 -4.39
C VAL A 53 9.98 -3.32 -5.05
N MET A 54 10.03 -3.60 -6.35
CA MET A 54 8.98 -4.33 -7.06
C MET A 54 8.82 -5.78 -6.54
N ALA A 55 9.93 -6.45 -6.20
CA ALA A 55 9.88 -7.77 -5.58
C ALA A 55 9.18 -7.73 -4.21
N ARG A 56 9.50 -6.75 -3.35
CA ARG A 56 8.83 -6.57 -2.05
C ARG A 56 7.35 -6.19 -2.19
N LEU A 57 7.00 -5.39 -3.19
CA LEU A 57 5.60 -5.08 -3.50
C LEU A 57 4.85 -6.35 -3.93
N HIS A 58 5.52 -7.26 -4.63
CA HIS A 58 4.95 -8.56 -4.96
C HIS A 58 4.78 -9.47 -3.74
N GLU A 59 5.78 -9.57 -2.88
CA GLU A 59 5.71 -10.34 -1.62
C GLU A 59 4.59 -9.84 -0.70
N ARG A 60 4.31 -8.53 -0.71
CA ARG A 60 3.21 -7.90 0.03
C ARG A 60 1.85 -8.03 -0.65
N GLY A 61 1.76 -8.70 -1.80
CA GLY A 61 0.52 -8.85 -2.56
C GLY A 61 -0.03 -7.55 -3.16
N VAL A 62 0.80 -6.51 -3.30
CA VAL A 62 0.42 -5.24 -3.94
C VAL A 62 0.52 -5.39 -5.47
N LEU A 63 1.55 -6.09 -5.92
CA LEU A 63 1.74 -6.45 -7.32
C LEU A 63 1.71 -7.96 -7.48
N VAL A 64 1.28 -8.42 -8.64
CA VAL A 64 1.54 -9.80 -9.09
C VAL A 64 2.48 -9.74 -10.28
N ARG A 65 3.29 -10.79 -10.44
CA ARG A 65 4.29 -10.84 -11.51
C ARG A 65 4.19 -12.12 -12.30
N GLU A 66 4.51 -12.02 -13.59
CA GLU A 66 4.60 -13.12 -14.52
C GLU A 66 5.99 -13.11 -15.16
N ARG A 67 6.60 -14.29 -15.35
CA ARG A 67 7.88 -14.40 -16.04
C ARG A 67 7.64 -14.41 -17.55
N ARG A 68 8.14 -13.40 -18.27
CA ARG A 68 8.11 -13.32 -19.73
C ARG A 68 9.53 -13.31 -20.27
N GLY A 69 9.96 -14.46 -20.80
CA GLY A 69 11.34 -14.69 -21.22
C GLY A 69 12.32 -14.60 -20.05
N ARG A 70 13.24 -13.62 -20.10
CA ARG A 70 14.26 -13.39 -19.07
C ARG A 70 13.88 -12.33 -18.03
N GLN A 71 12.70 -11.74 -18.13
CA GLN A 71 12.26 -10.66 -17.24
C GLN A 71 10.93 -10.99 -16.57
N TYR A 72 10.65 -10.27 -15.48
CA TYR A 72 9.32 -10.26 -14.87
C TYR A 72 8.54 -9.04 -15.36
N VAL A 73 7.26 -9.26 -15.67
CA VAL A 73 6.27 -8.21 -15.90
C VAL A 73 5.32 -8.20 -14.71
N TYR A 74 5.06 -7.01 -14.17
CA TYR A 74 4.24 -6.81 -12.98
C TYR A 74 2.93 -6.13 -13.36
N ARG A 75 1.85 -6.50 -12.67
CA ARG A 75 0.53 -5.86 -12.77
C ARG A 75 -0.04 -5.64 -11.36
N PRO A 76 -0.99 -4.71 -11.19
CA PRO A 76 -1.68 -4.50 -9.91
C PRO A 76 -2.39 -5.79 -9.48
N ALA A 77 -2.32 -6.12 -8.20
CA ALA A 77 -2.97 -7.33 -7.70
C ALA A 77 -4.49 -7.15 -7.55
N ALA A 78 -4.95 -5.92 -7.29
CA ALA A 78 -6.34 -5.54 -7.04
C ALA A 78 -6.53 -4.04 -7.32
N PRO A 79 -7.77 -3.51 -7.32
CA PRO A 79 -8.04 -2.08 -7.40
C PRO A 79 -7.35 -1.28 -6.27
N GLU A 80 -7.08 -0.01 -6.52
CA GLU A 80 -6.36 0.86 -5.57
C GLU A 80 -7.06 0.96 -4.21
N THR A 81 -8.38 1.09 -4.19
CA THR A 81 -9.15 1.19 -2.94
C THR A 81 -8.98 -0.04 -2.06
N GLU A 82 -9.01 -1.24 -2.66
CA GLU A 82 -8.83 -2.51 -1.95
C GLU A 82 -7.38 -2.69 -1.48
N LEU A 83 -6.40 -2.34 -2.32
CA LEU A 83 -5.00 -2.41 -1.94
C LEU A 83 -4.67 -1.46 -0.78
N VAL A 84 -5.16 -0.23 -0.83
CA VAL A 84 -4.91 0.74 0.23
C VAL A 84 -5.60 0.31 1.53
N ASP A 85 -6.81 -0.22 1.46
CA ASP A 85 -7.54 -0.72 2.63
C ASP A 85 -6.80 -1.89 3.30
N ARG A 86 -6.44 -2.91 2.52
CA ARG A 86 -5.63 -4.05 2.99
C ARG A 86 -4.29 -3.60 3.58
N LEU A 87 -3.60 -2.66 2.92
CA LEU A 87 -2.32 -2.12 3.42
C LEU A 87 -2.49 -1.31 4.71
N SER A 88 -3.64 -0.65 4.89
CA SER A 88 -3.98 0.05 6.13
C SER A 88 -4.18 -0.96 7.28
N GLY A 89 -4.89 -2.06 7.03
CA GLY A 89 -5.03 -3.16 8.00
C GLY A 89 -3.67 -3.73 8.43
N LEU A 90 -2.79 -4.06 7.46
CA LEU A 90 -1.44 -4.54 7.74
C LEU A 90 -0.59 -3.53 8.54
N ALA A 91 -0.84 -2.22 8.38
CA ALA A 91 -0.16 -1.20 9.17
C ALA A 91 -0.64 -1.22 10.62
N VAL A 92 -1.94 -1.39 10.86
CA VAL A 92 -2.52 -1.59 12.19
C VAL A 92 -1.94 -2.84 12.84
N ASP A 93 -1.91 -3.97 12.14
CA ASP A 93 -1.36 -5.24 12.65
C ASP A 93 0.07 -5.08 13.14
N ARG A 94 0.93 -4.41 12.36
CA ARG A 94 2.34 -4.16 12.76
C ARG A 94 2.46 -3.30 14.00
N VAL A 95 1.58 -2.32 14.18
CA VAL A 95 1.55 -1.49 15.39
C VAL A 95 1.13 -2.35 16.58
N VAL A 96 0.11 -3.18 16.44
CA VAL A 96 -0.36 -4.08 17.50
C VAL A 96 0.69 -5.14 17.84
N GLU A 97 1.33 -5.76 16.85
CA GLU A 97 2.40 -6.75 17.06
C GLU A 97 3.59 -6.14 17.81
N ARG A 98 3.97 -4.90 17.46
CA ARG A 98 5.12 -4.23 18.07
C ARG A 98 4.88 -3.74 19.49
N TYR A 99 3.68 -3.22 19.79
CA TYR A 99 3.40 -2.51 21.03
C TYR A 99 2.36 -3.20 21.93
N GLY A 100 1.71 -4.24 21.44
CA GLY A 100 0.75 -5.06 22.17
C GLY A 100 -0.40 -4.25 22.77
N SER A 101 -0.71 -4.54 24.04
CA SER A 101 -1.82 -3.92 24.78
C SER A 101 -1.68 -2.39 24.92
N ALA A 102 -0.46 -1.84 24.86
CA ALA A 102 -0.26 -0.41 24.91
C ALA A 102 -0.87 0.29 23.68
N ALA A 103 -0.68 -0.27 22.47
CA ALA A 103 -1.31 0.26 21.27
C ALA A 103 -2.83 0.16 21.35
N LEU A 104 -3.36 -1.00 21.74
CA LEU A 104 -4.81 -1.22 21.89
C LEU A 104 -5.43 -0.24 22.90
N ARG A 105 -4.77 -0.01 24.04
CA ARG A 105 -5.21 0.99 25.03
C ARG A 105 -5.27 2.39 24.42
N HIS A 106 -4.24 2.80 23.68
CA HIS A 106 -4.24 4.11 23.04
C HIS A 106 -5.31 4.23 21.94
N PHE A 107 -5.57 3.18 21.17
CA PHE A 107 -6.70 3.13 20.23
C PHE A 107 -8.05 3.28 20.95
N ALA A 108 -8.26 2.55 22.04
CA ALA A 108 -9.49 2.63 22.82
C ALA A 108 -9.75 4.04 23.37
N ILE A 109 -8.70 4.72 23.86
CA ILE A 109 -8.79 6.13 24.30
C ILE A 109 -9.24 7.02 23.13
N ARG A 110 -8.58 6.92 21.97
CA ARG A 110 -8.95 7.73 20.80
C ARG A 110 -10.36 7.46 20.30
N LEU A 111 -10.81 6.20 20.32
CA LEU A 111 -12.18 5.83 19.96
C LEU A 111 -13.19 6.43 20.96
N ALA A 112 -12.85 6.47 22.24
CA ALA A 112 -13.66 7.08 23.30
C ALA A 112 -13.71 8.62 23.23
N ASP A 113 -12.79 9.25 22.50
CA ASP A 113 -12.78 10.71 22.26
C ASP A 113 -13.61 11.12 21.02
N LEU A 114 -13.99 10.16 20.15
CA LEU A 114 -14.84 10.45 18.99
C LEU A 114 -16.25 10.82 19.41
N ASP A 115 -16.94 11.62 18.60
CA ASP A 115 -18.35 11.89 18.80
C ASP A 115 -19.19 10.58 18.76
N PRO A 116 -20.32 10.51 19.48
CA PRO A 116 -21.09 9.27 19.62
C PRO A 116 -21.64 8.71 18.30
N GLU A 117 -21.82 9.53 17.27
CA GLU A 117 -22.33 9.09 15.97
C GLU A 117 -21.21 8.41 15.17
N THR A 118 -20.05 9.06 15.06
CA THR A 118 -18.87 8.49 14.40
C THR A 118 -18.43 7.20 15.08
N ARG A 119 -18.44 7.13 16.42
CA ARG A 119 -18.10 5.91 17.16
C ARG A 119 -19.05 4.76 16.82
N ARG A 120 -20.37 4.99 16.85
CA ARG A 120 -21.37 3.96 16.49
C ARG A 120 -21.17 3.47 15.06
N ARG A 121 -20.92 4.39 14.12
CA ARG A 121 -20.67 4.03 12.72
C ARG A 121 -19.43 3.16 12.56
N LEU A 122 -18.33 3.49 13.24
CA LEU A 122 -17.09 2.69 13.16
C LEU A 122 -17.25 1.31 13.81
N THR A 123 -17.95 1.21 14.93
CA THR A 123 -18.23 -0.09 15.55
C THR A 123 -19.11 -0.96 14.65
N ALA A 124 -20.14 -0.38 14.03
CA ALA A 124 -20.98 -1.12 13.08
C ALA A 124 -20.19 -1.64 11.86
N LEU A 125 -19.24 -0.85 11.34
CA LEU A 125 -18.37 -1.27 10.24
C LEU A 125 -17.43 -2.43 10.61
N ALA A 126 -17.07 -2.57 11.89
CA ALA A 126 -16.24 -3.67 12.36
C ALA A 126 -17.04 -4.97 12.56
N ASP A 127 -18.37 -4.88 12.65
CA ASP A 127 -19.27 -6.03 12.82
C ASP A 127 -19.80 -6.56 11.47
N GLU A 128 -19.52 -5.88 10.35
CA GLU A 128 -19.81 -6.37 9.00
C GLU A 128 -18.77 -7.43 8.61
N PRO A 129 -19.17 -8.65 8.18
CA PRO A 129 -18.24 -9.64 7.68
C PRO A 129 -17.61 -9.16 6.35
N GLU A 130 -16.28 -9.28 6.24
CA GLU A 130 -15.52 -9.09 4.98
C GLU A 130 -16.03 -9.97 3.83
#